data_AF-A0A1K2IY32-F1
#
_entry.id   AF-A0A1K2IY32-F1
#
_cell.length_a   1.000
_cell.length_b   1.000
_cell.length_c   1.000
_cell.angle_alpha   90.00
_cell.angle_beta   90.00
_cell.angle_gamma   90.00
#
_symmetry.space_group_name_H-M   'P 1'
#
loop_
_entity.id
_entity.type
_entity.pdbx_description
1 polymer ?
#
loop_
_entity_poly.entity_id
_entity_poly.type
_entity_poly.pdbx_seq_one_letter_code
_entity_poly.pdbx_strand_id
1 'polypeptide(L)'
;MAKERLNLKNQPEVLSIFKHIDNENNFLLSGGAGSGKTYSLVSVIQQAIEENPTTKIACMTYTNAAVREIEERVNHKNLKVSTIHDFLWDCIKNFQNELKASIIELAKTGNKNFIIDNPNISLFNGVEIQYKEFVRLREGIISHDELLSLSEYMYSRYIRLCDITKDKFKFIFIDEYQDTNE
;
A
#
# COMPACT_ATOMS: atom_id res chain seq x y z
N MET A 1 26.50 -7.28 9.73
CA MET A 1 26.21 -8.33 10.74
C MET A 1 25.16 -7.75 11.67
N ALA A 2 23.98 -8.37 11.74
CA ALA A 2 22.86 -7.87 12.52
C ALA A 2 23.32 -7.61 13.97
N LYS A 3 23.11 -6.39 14.48
CA LYS A 3 23.14 -6.14 15.93
C LYS A 3 22.25 -7.21 16.54
N GLU A 4 22.75 -7.95 17.53
CA GLU A 4 21.93 -8.97 18.17
C GLU A 4 20.60 -8.34 18.61
N ARG A 5 19.49 -8.94 18.19
CA ARG A 5 18.10 -8.58 18.52
C ARG A 5 17.80 -8.84 20.02
N LEU A 6 18.77 -8.55 20.89
CA LEU A 6 18.78 -8.81 22.34
C LEU A 6 17.57 -8.18 23.05
N ASN A 7 17.17 -7.00 22.60
CA ASN A 7 16.04 -6.26 23.15
C ASN A 7 14.68 -6.88 22.78
N LEU A 8 14.66 -7.83 21.84
CA LEU A 8 13.45 -8.54 21.39
C LEU A 8 13.30 -9.93 22.01
N LYS A 9 14.17 -10.33 22.95
CA LYS A 9 14.12 -11.65 23.61
C LYS A 9 12.76 -11.94 24.28
N ASN A 10 12.04 -10.91 24.69
CA ASN A 10 10.73 -11.03 25.33
C ASN A 10 9.55 -11.08 24.34
N GLN A 11 9.82 -11.03 23.03
CA GLN A 11 8.83 -11.08 21.94
C GLN A 11 9.18 -12.22 20.97
N PRO A 12 8.90 -13.49 21.32
CA PRO A 12 9.28 -14.66 20.51
C PRO A 12 8.66 -14.64 19.10
N GLU A 13 7.47 -14.08 18.95
CA GLU A 13 6.79 -13.88 17.68
C GLU A 13 7.57 -12.94 16.76
N VAL A 14 8.11 -11.84 17.28
CA VAL A 14 8.94 -10.89 16.51
C VAL A 14 10.23 -11.56 16.06
N LEU A 15 10.88 -12.32 16.94
CA LEU A 15 12.06 -13.11 16.56
C LEU A 15 11.73 -14.13 15.46
N SER A 16 10.56 -14.76 15.50
CA SER A 16 10.11 -15.67 14.44
C SER A 16 9.87 -14.95 13.12
N ILE A 17 9.22 -13.78 13.14
CA ILE A 17 9.02 -12.93 11.95
C ILE A 17 10.37 -12.58 11.32
N PHE A 18 11.35 -12.20 12.14
CA PHE A 18 12.66 -11.87 11.62
C PHE A 18 13.42 -13.05 11.02
N LYS A 19 13.20 -14.29 11.49
CA LYS A 19 13.70 -15.47 10.79
C LYS A 19 13.08 -15.60 9.38
N HIS A 20 11.83 -15.22 9.19
CA HIS A 20 11.24 -15.18 7.84
C HIS A 20 11.86 -14.07 7.00
N ILE A 21 12.02 -12.87 7.55
CA ILE A 21 12.64 -11.72 6.86
C ILE A 21 14.08 -12.04 6.43
N ASP A 22 14.89 -12.63 7.30
CA ASP A 22 16.29 -12.99 7.01
C ASP A 22 16.40 -14.04 5.89
N ASN A 23 15.35 -14.85 5.71
CA ASN A 23 15.25 -15.85 4.64
C ASN A 23 14.46 -15.34 3.42
N GLU A 24 14.18 -14.04 3.34
CA GLU A 24 13.42 -13.41 2.25
C GLU A 24 12.01 -14.02 2.04
N ASN A 25 11.42 -14.54 3.10
CA ASN A 25 10.08 -15.14 3.07
C ASN A 25 8.99 -14.13 3.45
N ASN A 26 7.85 -14.25 2.77
CA ASN A 26 6.60 -13.65 3.22
C ASN A 26 6.13 -14.33 4.52
N PHE A 27 5.41 -13.60 5.36
CA PHE A 27 4.88 -14.12 6.61
C PHE A 27 3.48 -13.57 6.88
N LEU A 28 2.71 -14.31 7.69
CA LEU A 28 1.40 -13.90 8.18
C LEU A 28 1.41 -14.00 9.71
N LEU A 29 1.15 -12.88 10.39
CA LEU A 29 0.98 -12.86 11.84
C LEU A 29 -0.51 -12.99 12.18
N SER A 30 -0.92 -14.20 12.56
CA SER A 30 -2.30 -14.48 12.97
C SER A 30 -2.45 -14.41 14.49
N GLY A 31 -3.54 -13.82 14.96
CA GLY A 31 -3.84 -13.72 16.39
C GLY A 31 -5.25 -13.17 16.64
N GLY A 32 -5.89 -13.61 17.73
CA GLY A 32 -7.22 -13.16 18.12
C GLY A 32 -7.27 -11.67 18.49
N ALA A 33 -8.46 -11.17 18.82
CA ALA A 33 -8.62 -9.82 19.36
C ALA A 33 -7.76 -9.66 20.63
N GLY A 34 -7.10 -8.50 20.78
CA GLY A 34 -6.25 -8.21 21.95
C GLY A 34 -4.93 -9.00 22.05
N SER A 35 -4.57 -9.80 21.05
CA SER A 35 -3.33 -10.60 21.05
C SER A 35 -2.03 -9.79 20.87
N GLY A 36 -2.13 -8.47 20.69
CA GLY A 36 -0.95 -7.61 20.52
C GLY A 36 -0.32 -7.64 19.12
N LYS A 37 -1.10 -7.96 18.06
CA LYS A 37 -0.61 -7.95 16.66
C LYS A 37 0.01 -6.60 16.27
N THR A 38 -0.71 -5.50 16.47
CA THR A 38 -0.24 -4.15 16.17
C THR A 38 1.00 -3.78 17.00
N TYR A 39 1.08 -4.23 18.25
CA TYR A 39 2.27 -4.04 19.09
C TYR A 39 3.50 -4.80 18.54
N SER A 40 3.30 -6.04 18.11
CA SER A 40 4.34 -6.85 17.48
C SER A 40 4.78 -6.24 16.15
N LEU A 41 3.84 -5.77 15.34
CA LEU A 41 4.09 -5.08 14.06
C LEU A 41 4.96 -3.83 14.26
N VAL A 42 4.64 -2.99 15.25
CA VAL A 42 5.44 -1.81 15.60
C VAL A 42 6.87 -2.23 15.97
N SER A 43 7.03 -3.27 16.78
CA SER A 43 8.35 -3.79 17.18
C SER A 43 9.15 -4.31 15.97
N VAL A 44 8.50 -5.00 15.04
CA VAL A 44 9.11 -5.45 13.77
C VAL A 44 9.55 -4.25 12.93
N ILE A 45 8.71 -3.23 12.77
CA ILE A 45 9.03 -2.04 11.98
C ILE A 45 10.24 -1.31 12.58
N GLN A 46 10.24 -1.05 13.89
CA GLN A 46 11.35 -0.37 14.57
C GLN A 46 12.67 -1.12 14.35
N GLN A 47 12.69 -2.43 14.59
CA GLN A 47 13.88 -3.25 14.41
C GLN A 47 14.31 -3.32 12.93
N ALA A 48 13.38 -3.38 11.98
CA ALA A 48 13.69 -3.39 10.55
C ALA A 48 14.35 -2.08 10.10
N ILE A 49 13.91 -0.94 10.65
CA ILE A 49 14.53 0.38 10.44
C ILE A 49 15.94 0.41 11.04
N GLU A 50 16.11 -0.08 12.27
CA GLU A 50 17.42 -0.10 12.94
C GLU A 50 18.45 -0.93 12.18
N GLU A 51 18.03 -2.07 11.61
CA GLU A 51 18.89 -2.94 10.81
C GLU A 51 19.13 -2.40 9.39
N ASN A 52 18.22 -1.57 8.87
CA ASN A 52 18.24 -1.07 7.50
C ASN A 52 17.99 0.46 7.45
N PRO A 53 18.89 1.29 8.03
CA PRO A 53 18.63 2.71 8.32
C PRO A 53 18.52 3.62 7.08
N THR A 54 18.85 3.12 5.89
CA THR A 54 18.73 3.86 4.62
C THR A 54 17.53 3.42 3.79
N THR A 55 16.89 2.31 4.16
CA THR A 55 15.80 1.72 3.38
C THR A 55 14.48 2.35 3.75
N LYS A 56 13.57 2.48 2.77
CA LYS A 56 12.19 2.89 3.04
C LYS A 56 11.33 1.66 3.33
N ILE A 57 10.40 1.84 4.27
CA ILE A 57 9.43 0.84 4.71
C ILE A 57 8.05 1.40 4.48
N ALA A 58 7.14 0.59 3.95
CA ALA A 58 5.72 0.90 3.90
C ALA A 58 4.97 0.09 4.97
N CYS A 59 4.03 0.73 5.65
CA CYS A 59 3.04 0.07 6.50
C CYS A 59 1.66 0.53 6.05
N MET A 60 0.85 -0.41 5.57
CA MET A 60 -0.52 -0.15 5.12
C MET A 60 -1.51 -0.56 6.20
N THR A 61 -2.63 0.16 6.31
CA THR A 61 -3.74 -0.17 7.20
C THR A 61 -5.07 0.26 6.56
N TYR A 62 -6.19 -0.02 7.22
CA TYR A 62 -7.54 0.32 6.75
C TYR A 62 -8.04 1.67 7.20
N THR A 63 -7.58 2.18 8.35
CA THR A 63 -8.14 3.38 8.97
C THR A 63 -7.09 4.44 9.26
N ASN A 64 -7.49 5.71 9.15
CA ASN A 64 -6.66 6.84 9.54
C ASN A 64 -6.31 6.82 11.05
N ALA A 65 -7.12 6.19 11.89
CA ALA A 65 -6.82 6.03 13.31
C ALA A 65 -5.62 5.08 13.51
N ALA A 66 -5.60 3.93 12.84
CA ALA A 66 -4.47 3.01 12.88
C ALA A 66 -3.20 3.60 12.25
N VAL A 67 -3.34 4.41 11.19
CA VAL A 67 -2.21 5.17 10.63
C VAL A 67 -1.55 6.02 11.73
N ARG A 68 -2.35 6.85 12.41
CA ARG A 68 -1.84 7.74 13.48
C ARG A 68 -1.23 6.94 14.63
N GLU A 69 -1.87 5.85 15.04
CA GLU A 69 -1.35 4.99 16.11
C GLU A 69 0.05 4.45 15.80
N ILE A 70 0.27 3.95 14.58
CA ILE A 70 1.58 3.39 14.17
C ILE A 70 2.60 4.52 13.97
N GLU A 71 2.21 5.65 13.36
CA GLU A 71 3.07 6.81 13.17
C GLU A 71 3.56 7.39 14.50
N GLU A 72 2.69 7.54 15.48
CA GLU A 72 3.05 8.08 16.80
C GLU A 72 4.01 7.15 17.54
N ARG A 73 3.89 5.83 17.39
CA ARG A 73 4.75 4.84 18.05
C ARG A 73 6.13 4.68 17.42
N VAL A 74 6.25 4.87 16.10
CA VAL A 74 7.54 4.68 15.40
C VAL A 74 8.21 6.00 15.06
N ASN A 75 7.45 6.99 14.58
CA ASN A 75 7.86 8.34 14.22
C ASN A 75 9.25 8.42 13.53
N HIS A 76 9.36 7.84 12.33
CA HIS A 76 10.64 7.76 11.63
C HIS A 76 10.52 8.14 10.15
N LYS A 77 11.44 8.98 9.65
CA LYS A 77 11.43 9.52 8.27
C LYS A 77 11.48 8.47 7.14
N ASN A 78 11.87 7.24 7.46
CA ASN A 78 11.94 6.15 6.49
C ASN A 78 10.73 5.22 6.53
N LEU A 79 9.85 5.38 7.52
CA LEU A 79 8.57 4.72 7.54
C LEU A 79 7.57 5.60 6.79
N LYS A 80 6.84 5.00 5.86
CA LYS A 80 5.61 5.55 5.31
C LYS A 80 4.46 4.71 5.85
N VAL A 81 3.61 5.31 6.68
CA VAL A 81 2.35 4.70 7.10
C VAL A 81 1.23 5.37 6.32
N SER A 82 0.29 4.60 5.80
CA SER A 82 -0.87 5.18 5.11
C SER A 82 -2.02 4.18 5.06
N THR A 83 -3.21 4.66 4.69
CA THR A 83 -4.26 3.73 4.27
C THR A 83 -3.85 2.99 3.00
N ILE A 84 -4.51 1.88 2.69
CA ILE A 84 -4.31 1.18 1.40
C ILE A 84 -4.58 2.10 0.20
N HIS A 85 -5.60 2.95 0.28
CA HIS A 85 -5.96 3.87 -0.80
C HIS A 85 -4.88 4.93 -1.01
N ASP A 86 -4.44 5.60 0.06
CA ASP A 86 -3.37 6.60 -0.03
C ASP A 86 -2.06 5.98 -0.52
N PHE A 87 -1.76 4.74 -0.10
CA PHE A 87 -0.61 4.01 -0.57
C PHE A 87 -0.66 3.78 -2.09
N LEU A 88 -1.78 3.22 -2.57
CA LEU A 88 -1.98 2.90 -3.98
C LEU A 88 -1.96 4.16 -4.84
N TRP A 89 -2.69 5.21 -4.43
CA TRP A 89 -2.70 6.49 -5.13
C TRP A 89 -1.30 7.09 -5.22
N ASP A 90 -0.54 7.12 -4.13
CA ASP A 90 0.83 7.62 -4.14
C ASP A 90 1.79 6.81 -5.03
N CYS A 91 1.48 5.54 -5.27
CA CYS A 91 2.25 4.71 -6.20
C CYS A 91 1.92 5.05 -7.65
N ILE A 92 0.67 5.37 -7.98
CA ILE A 92 0.23 5.49 -9.38
C ILE A 92 0.01 6.93 -9.88
N LYS A 93 -0.17 7.92 -8.99
CA LYS A 93 -0.63 9.29 -9.34
C LYS A 93 0.22 10.03 -10.37
N ASN A 94 1.51 9.71 -10.47
CA ASN A 94 2.42 10.38 -11.41
C ASN A 94 2.35 9.80 -12.83
N PHE A 95 1.70 8.65 -13.03
CA PHE A 95 1.58 7.96 -14.31
C PHE A 95 0.28 8.36 -15.03
N GLN A 96 0.10 9.67 -15.27
CA GLN A 96 -1.16 10.26 -15.74
C GLN A 96 -1.60 9.74 -17.12
N ASN A 97 -0.66 9.42 -18.01
CA ASN A 97 -0.99 8.87 -19.32
C ASN A 97 -1.52 7.44 -19.19
N GLU A 98 -0.86 6.62 -18.37
CA GLU A 98 -1.25 5.25 -18.07
C GLU A 98 -2.57 5.19 -17.30
N LEU A 99 -2.80 6.12 -16.36
CA LEU A 99 -4.06 6.27 -15.64
C LEU A 99 -5.21 6.51 -16.61
N LYS A 100 -5.10 7.51 -17.49
CA LYS A 100 -6.12 7.83 -18.49
C LYS A 100 -6.39 6.65 -19.42
N ALA A 101 -5.34 6.02 -19.94
CA ALA A 101 -5.47 4.85 -20.80
C ALA A 101 -6.20 3.70 -20.09
N SER A 102 -5.81 3.43 -18.83
CA SER A 102 -6.40 2.35 -18.02
C SER A 102 -7.88 2.61 -17.71
N ILE A 103 -8.26 3.85 -17.39
CA ILE A 103 -9.67 4.22 -17.17
C ILE A 103 -10.50 3.96 -18.43
N ILE A 104 -10.00 4.35 -19.61
CA ILE A 104 -10.69 4.12 -20.88
C ILE A 104 -10.84 2.63 -21.18
N GLU A 105 -9.79 1.84 -20.96
CA GLU A 105 -9.87 0.39 -21.16
C GLU A 105 -10.85 -0.27 -20.18
N LEU A 106 -10.81 0.09 -18.89
CA LEU A 106 -11.74 -0.42 -17.89
C LEU A 106 -13.20 -0.08 -18.23
N ALA A 107 -13.47 1.13 -18.73
CA ALA A 107 -14.79 1.52 -19.20
C ALA A 107 -15.23 0.68 -20.42
N LYS A 108 -14.34 0.44 -21.39
CA LYS A 108 -14.64 -0.39 -22.56
C LYS A 108 -14.91 -1.85 -22.21
N THR A 109 -14.21 -2.40 -21.23
CA THR A 109 -14.41 -3.79 -20.78
C THR A 109 -15.65 -3.95 -19.88
N GLY A 110 -16.38 -2.87 -19.62
CA GLY A 110 -17.62 -2.89 -18.83
C GLY A 110 -17.37 -3.04 -17.32
N ASN A 111 -16.24 -2.56 -16.81
CA ASN A 111 -16.03 -2.54 -15.37
C ASN A 111 -17.09 -1.63 -14.71
N LYS A 112 -17.78 -2.16 -13.70
CA LYS A 112 -18.91 -1.50 -13.02
C LYS A 112 -18.57 -0.14 -12.37
N ASN A 113 -17.30 0.09 -12.02
CA ASN A 113 -16.85 1.33 -11.40
C ASN A 113 -16.53 2.42 -12.46
N PHE A 114 -16.43 2.06 -13.74
CA PHE A 114 -16.05 2.97 -14.83
C PHE A 114 -17.16 3.13 -15.88
N ILE A 115 -18.27 3.74 -15.47
CA ILE A 115 -19.41 4.00 -16.37
C ILE A 115 -19.17 5.30 -17.14
N ILE A 116 -18.73 5.19 -18.40
CA ILE A 116 -18.45 6.32 -19.29
C ILE A 116 -19.09 6.06 -20.66
N ASP A 117 -19.94 6.99 -21.12
CA ASP A 117 -20.50 6.91 -22.48
C ASP A 117 -19.42 7.20 -23.53
N ASN A 118 -19.32 6.35 -24.56
CA ASN A 118 -18.34 6.46 -25.66
C ASN A 118 -16.90 6.70 -25.15
N PRO A 119 -16.32 5.76 -24.39
CA PRO A 119 -15.03 5.95 -23.74
C PRO A 119 -13.91 6.15 -24.76
N ASN A 120 -13.33 7.36 -24.78
CA ASN A 120 -12.21 7.75 -25.64
C ASN A 120 -11.18 8.54 -24.84
N ILE A 121 -9.89 8.34 -25.14
CA ILE A 121 -8.78 9.06 -24.51
C ILE A 121 -8.91 10.59 -24.60
N SER A 122 -9.55 11.11 -25.68
CA SER A 122 -9.78 12.54 -25.86
C SER A 122 -10.65 13.16 -24.77
N LEU A 123 -11.42 12.35 -24.03
CA LEU A 123 -12.22 12.78 -22.88
C LEU A 123 -11.34 13.38 -21.76
N PHE A 124 -10.06 13.01 -21.71
CA PHE A 124 -9.11 13.48 -20.71
C PHE A 124 -8.07 14.48 -21.25
N ASN A 125 -8.33 15.10 -22.41
CA ASN A 125 -7.46 16.14 -22.95
C ASN A 125 -7.46 17.36 -22.01
N GLY A 126 -6.29 17.70 -21.45
CA GLY A 126 -6.13 18.78 -20.48
C GLY A 126 -6.70 18.49 -19.08
N VAL A 127 -7.20 17.27 -18.84
CA VAL A 127 -7.73 16.84 -17.53
C VAL A 127 -6.65 16.04 -16.80
N GLU A 128 -6.44 16.32 -15.52
CA GLU A 128 -5.58 15.51 -14.64
C GLU A 128 -6.45 14.55 -13.83
N ILE A 129 -6.02 13.29 -13.72
CA ILE A 129 -6.68 12.31 -12.87
C ILE A 129 -6.36 12.61 -11.41
N GLN A 130 -7.39 12.67 -10.59
CA GLN A 130 -7.31 13.01 -9.16
C GLN A 130 -8.11 12.00 -8.33
N TYR A 131 -7.55 11.58 -7.21
CA TYR A 131 -8.24 10.79 -6.20
C TYR A 131 -8.89 11.70 -5.16
N LYS A 132 -10.20 11.53 -4.92
CA LYS A 132 -11.01 12.28 -3.94
C LYS A 132 -12.05 11.37 -3.29
N GLU A 133 -12.85 11.91 -2.37
CA GLU A 133 -13.93 11.19 -1.67
C GLU A 133 -15.17 10.91 -2.54
N PHE A 134 -15.25 11.50 -3.74
CA PHE A 134 -16.38 11.38 -4.64
C PHE A 134 -15.93 11.11 -6.07
N VAL A 135 -16.78 10.48 -6.89
CA VAL A 135 -16.47 10.18 -8.29
C VAL A 135 -17.02 11.25 -9.24
N ARG A 136 -16.18 11.70 -10.18
CA ARG A 136 -16.59 12.45 -11.39
C ARG A 136 -15.65 12.08 -12.52
N LEU A 137 -15.92 10.93 -13.15
CA LEU A 137 -15.04 10.36 -14.19
C LEU A 137 -14.78 11.34 -15.34
N ARG A 138 -15.78 12.11 -15.79
CA ARG A 138 -15.61 13.11 -16.86
C ARG A 138 -14.68 14.28 -16.50
N GLU A 139 -14.53 14.56 -15.20
CA GLU A 139 -13.62 15.58 -14.67
C GLU A 139 -12.28 14.97 -14.22
N GLY A 140 -12.04 13.68 -14.46
CA GLY A 140 -10.84 12.97 -14.02
C GLY A 140 -10.84 12.62 -12.53
N ILE A 141 -11.96 12.72 -11.83
CA ILE A 141 -12.01 12.47 -10.38
C ILE A 141 -12.47 11.03 -10.14
N ILE A 142 -11.64 10.25 -9.44
CA ILE A 142 -11.92 8.87 -9.00
C ILE A 142 -12.08 8.81 -7.48
N SER A 143 -12.90 7.87 -7.00
CA SER A 143 -13.07 7.60 -5.57
C SER A 143 -12.33 6.33 -5.12
N HIS A 144 -12.58 5.86 -3.89
CA HIS A 144 -11.97 4.66 -3.32
C HIS A 144 -12.16 3.42 -4.20
N ASP A 145 -13.41 3.16 -4.64
CA ASP A 145 -13.75 1.95 -5.40
C ASP A 145 -13.09 1.95 -6.78
N GLU A 146 -13.11 3.09 -7.48
CA GLU A 146 -12.40 3.25 -8.75
C GLU A 146 -10.90 3.10 -8.57
N LEU A 147 -10.32 3.66 -7.50
CA LEU A 147 -8.90 3.58 -7.24
C LEU A 147 -8.44 2.14 -7.06
N LEU A 148 -9.21 1.30 -6.35
CA LEU A 148 -8.88 -0.12 -6.18
C LEU A 148 -8.86 -0.86 -7.53
N SER A 149 -9.95 -0.76 -8.30
CA SER A 149 -10.05 -1.38 -9.64
C SER A 149 -9.00 -0.86 -10.61
N LEU A 150 -8.71 0.45 -10.57
CA LEU A 150 -7.69 1.07 -11.41
C LEU A 150 -6.30 0.59 -11.05
N SER A 151 -5.99 0.51 -9.76
CA SER A 151 -4.70 0.06 -9.26
C SER A 151 -4.46 -1.40 -9.64
N GLU A 152 -5.44 -2.27 -9.42
CA GLU A 152 -5.38 -3.69 -9.82
C GLU A 152 -5.08 -3.84 -11.31
N TYR A 153 -5.82 -3.12 -12.15
CA TYR A 153 -5.59 -3.11 -13.59
C TYR A 153 -4.20 -2.58 -13.94
N MET A 154 -3.76 -1.48 -13.33
CA MET A 154 -2.45 -0.89 -13.62
C MET A 154 -1.30 -1.82 -13.22
N TYR A 155 -1.35 -2.42 -12.03
CA TYR A 155 -0.32 -3.36 -11.56
C TYR A 155 -0.27 -4.64 -12.38
N SER A 156 -1.42 -5.15 -12.84
CA SER A 156 -1.46 -6.32 -13.74
C SER A 156 -0.98 -5.99 -15.16
N ARG A 157 -1.23 -4.76 -15.65
CA ARG A 157 -0.91 -4.35 -17.02
C ARG A 157 0.51 -3.84 -17.21
N TYR A 158 1.05 -3.12 -16.21
CA TYR A 158 2.33 -2.44 -16.29
C TYR A 158 3.32 -3.01 -15.27
N ILE A 159 4.02 -4.08 -15.66
CA ILE A 159 4.97 -4.79 -14.77
C ILE A 159 6.03 -3.87 -14.13
N ARG A 160 6.42 -2.79 -14.83
CA ARG A 160 7.37 -1.79 -14.31
C ARG A 160 6.86 -1.06 -13.06
N LEU A 161 5.54 -0.93 -12.87
CA LEU A 161 4.98 -0.39 -11.63
C LEU A 161 5.31 -1.32 -10.45
N CYS A 162 5.25 -2.63 -10.64
CA CYS A 162 5.66 -3.60 -9.63
C CYS A 162 7.14 -3.43 -9.27
N ASP A 163 8.01 -3.29 -10.27
CA ASP A 163 9.45 -3.12 -10.07
C ASP A 163 9.75 -1.82 -9.30
N ILE A 164 9.14 -0.70 -9.71
CA ILE A 164 9.28 0.59 -9.03
C ILE A 164 8.82 0.51 -7.57
N THR A 165 7.68 -0.15 -7.30
CA THR A 165 7.17 -0.29 -5.94
C THR A 165 8.08 -1.16 -5.07
N LYS A 166 8.62 -2.26 -5.61
CA LYS A 166 9.59 -3.13 -4.92
C LYS A 166 10.90 -2.42 -4.63
N ASP A 167 11.43 -1.66 -5.60
CA ASP A 167 12.66 -0.89 -5.43
C ASP A 167 12.49 0.24 -4.41
N LYS A 168 11.30 0.83 -4.37
CA LYS A 168 10.98 1.92 -3.44
C LYS A 168 10.87 1.44 -2.00
N PHE A 169 10.33 0.25 -1.74
CA PHE A 169 10.09 -0.25 -0.39
C PHE A 169 10.68 -1.64 -0.20
N LYS A 170 11.74 -1.73 0.61
CA LYS A 170 12.36 -3.03 0.93
C LYS A 170 11.42 -3.92 1.75
N PHE A 171 10.62 -3.29 2.60
CA PHE A 171 9.63 -3.96 3.43
C PHE A 171 8.27 -3.29 3.26
N ILE A 172 7.25 -4.11 3.04
CA ILE A 172 5.84 -3.68 2.99
C ILE A 172 5.11 -4.52 4.03
N PHE A 173 4.57 -3.86 5.05
CA PHE A 173 3.75 -4.48 6.07
C PHE A 173 2.28 -4.09 5.87
N ILE A 174 1.37 -4.99 6.21
CA ILE A 174 -0.08 -4.79 6.14
C ILE A 174 -0.64 -5.08 7.52
N ASP A 175 -1.27 -4.08 8.12
CA ASP A 175 -2.06 -4.21 9.33
C ASP A 175 -3.52 -4.49 8.97
N GLU A 176 -4.23 -5.19 9.88
CA GLU A 176 -5.64 -5.57 9.71
C GLU A 176 -5.92 -6.29 8.37
N TYR A 177 -5.04 -7.24 8.00
CA TYR A 177 -5.16 -8.01 6.76
C TYR A 177 -6.53 -8.70 6.59
N GLN A 178 -7.21 -9.07 7.69
CA GLN A 178 -8.53 -9.70 7.61
C GLN A 178 -9.63 -8.79 7.04
N ASP A 179 -9.41 -7.47 7.02
CA ASP A 179 -10.36 -6.50 6.49
C ASP A 179 -10.15 -6.26 4.97
N THR A 180 -9.26 -7.02 4.32
CA THR A 180 -9.07 -6.99 2.87
C THR A 180 -10.21 -7.66 2.12
N ASN A 181 -10.72 -6.96 1.10
CA ASN A 181 -11.61 -7.55 0.11
C ASN A 181 -10.84 -8.53 -0.78
N GLU A 182 -11.52 -9.60 -1.21
CA GLU A 182 -11.03 -10.55 -2.22
C GLU A 182 -10.96 -9.93 -3.63
#